data_AF-A0A7K8AJC0-F1
#
_entry.id   AF-A0A7K8AJC0-F1
#
_cell.length_a   1.000
_cell.length_b   1.000
_cell.length_c   1.000
_cell.angle_alpha   90.00
_cell.angle_beta   90.00
_cell.angle_gamma   90.00
#
_symmetry.space_group_name_H-M   'P 1'
#
loop_
_entity.id
_entity.type
_entity.pdbx_description
1 polymer ?
#
loop_
_entity_poly.entity_id
_entity_poly.type
_entity_poly.pdbx_seq_one_letter_code
_entity_poly.pdbx_strand_id
1 'polypeptide(L)'
;MKLTTQAYCKMVLHGAKYPHCAVNGLLVAERPPAPRPPQPALFVDCIPLFHGTLALAPMLEVALTLIDSWCKENSYVIAGYYQANERVKDASPNQVAEKVASRIAEGFTDTALIMVDNTKFTMECVEPAIHVYELHENKWRCKDPHVDFCEDWTEAQRIAASLLDSKSYETLVDFDNHLDDIRNDWTNPEINKAVLHLC
;
A
#
# COMPACT_ATOMS: atom_id res chain seq x y z
N MET A 1 -1.97 -10.75 -9.05
CA MET A 1 -1.79 -9.28 -8.95
C MET A 1 -0.32 -8.94 -9.08
N LYS A 2 0.03 -7.69 -9.39
CA LYS A 2 1.39 -7.14 -9.38
C LYS A 2 1.40 -5.73 -8.76
N LEU A 3 2.51 -5.31 -8.17
CA LEU A 3 2.78 -3.98 -7.64
C LEU A 3 3.76 -3.25 -8.55
N THR A 4 3.46 -2.01 -8.88
CA THR A 4 4.43 -1.09 -9.48
C THR A 4 5.53 -0.73 -8.48
N THR A 5 6.67 -0.27 -9.00
CA THR A 5 7.76 0.32 -8.22
C THR A 5 7.25 1.46 -7.32
N GLN A 6 6.34 2.30 -7.81
CA GLN A 6 5.78 3.43 -7.06
C GLN A 6 4.98 2.96 -5.83
N ALA A 7 4.05 2.02 -6.02
CA ALA A 7 3.24 1.48 -4.93
C ALA A 7 4.11 0.83 -3.84
N TYR A 8 5.12 0.06 -4.25
CA TYR A 8 6.06 -0.57 -3.32
C TYR A 8 6.89 0.47 -2.55
N CYS A 9 7.49 1.44 -3.24
CA CYS A 9 8.32 2.47 -2.60
C CYS A 9 7.54 3.26 -1.56
N LYS A 10 6.33 3.76 -1.87
CA LYS A 10 5.53 4.52 -0.89
C LYS A 10 5.17 3.70 0.35
N MET A 11 4.85 2.42 0.17
CA MET A 11 4.53 1.52 1.29
C MET A 11 5.74 1.34 2.21
N VAL A 12 6.92 1.13 1.62
CA VAL A 12 8.19 1.01 2.36
C VAL A 12 8.55 2.32 3.05
N LEU A 13 8.43 3.46 2.37
CA LEU A 13 8.68 4.78 2.95
C LEU A 13 7.72 5.08 4.12
N HIS A 14 6.46 4.65 4.03
CA HIS A 14 5.51 4.82 5.13
C HIS A 14 5.94 4.06 6.39
N GLY A 15 6.35 2.79 6.23
CA GLY A 15 6.92 2.00 7.31
C GLY A 15 8.20 2.61 7.89
N ALA A 16 9.10 3.13 7.05
CA ALA A 16 10.32 3.81 7.49
C ALA A 16 10.07 5.11 8.25
N LYS A 17 9.01 5.85 7.91
CA LYS A 17 8.64 7.09 8.58
C LYS A 17 8.19 6.84 10.03
N TYR A 18 7.45 5.75 10.26
CA TYR A 18 6.89 5.41 11.58
C TYR A 18 7.31 4.01 12.06
N PRO A 19 8.60 3.76 12.30
CA PRO A 19 9.13 2.40 12.53
C PRO A 19 8.69 1.78 13.86
N HIS A 20 8.15 2.59 14.78
CA HIS A 20 7.70 2.17 16.11
C HIS A 20 6.17 2.04 16.21
N CYS A 21 5.45 2.27 15.11
CA CYS A 21 4.00 2.25 15.06
C CYS A 21 3.51 1.20 14.07
N ALA A 22 2.27 0.75 14.25
CA ALA A 22 1.56 0.10 13.15
C ALA A 22 1.22 1.16 12.09
N VAL A 23 1.32 0.81 10.82
CA VAL A 23 0.94 1.69 9.69
C VAL A 23 -0.01 0.96 8.75
N ASN A 24 -0.88 1.69 8.07
CA ASN A 24 -1.73 1.12 7.03
C ASN A 24 -1.93 2.05 5.85
N GLY A 25 -2.52 1.50 4.79
CA GLY A 25 -2.93 2.30 3.65
C GLY A 25 -3.70 1.50 2.62
N LEU A 26 -4.06 2.19 1.54
CA LEU A 26 -4.82 1.63 0.43
C LEU A 26 -3.93 1.42 -0.78
N LEU A 27 -4.23 0.37 -1.54
CA LEU A 27 -3.63 0.11 -2.84
C LEU A 27 -4.64 0.51 -3.91
N VAL A 28 -4.14 1.19 -4.93
CA VAL A 28 -4.95 1.75 -6.01
C VAL A 28 -4.56 1.07 -7.31
N ALA A 29 -5.56 0.69 -8.10
CA ALA A 29 -5.38 0.16 -9.44
C ALA A 29 -6.01 1.10 -10.48
N GLU A 30 -5.49 1.08 -11.71
CA GLU A 30 -6.19 1.70 -12.84
C GLU A 30 -7.51 0.99 -13.08
N ARG A 31 -8.57 1.76 -13.33
CA ARG A 31 -9.85 1.21 -13.76
C ARG A 31 -9.69 0.69 -15.20
N PRO A 32 -9.79 -0.62 -15.46
CA PRO A 32 -9.67 -1.11 -16.82
C PRO A 32 -10.86 -0.60 -17.66
N PRO A 33 -10.64 -0.09 -18.88
CA PRO A 33 -11.70 0.03 -19.87
C PRO A 33 -12.23 -1.38 -20.18
N ALA A 34 -13.53 -1.56 -20.04
CA ALA A 34 -14.19 -2.77 -20.47
C ALA A 34 -14.28 -2.82 -22.01
N PRO A 35 -14.14 -3.99 -22.67
CA PRO A 35 -13.81 -5.30 -22.14
C PRO A 35 -12.30 -5.61 -22.27
N ARG A 36 -11.66 -6.04 -21.17
CA ARG A 36 -10.28 -6.60 -21.20
C ARG A 36 -10.30 -8.11 -20.92
N PRO A 37 -9.34 -8.86 -21.50
CA PRO A 37 -9.07 -10.23 -21.08
C PRO A 37 -8.63 -10.28 -19.60
N PRO A 38 -8.75 -11.44 -18.93
CA PRO A 38 -8.32 -11.60 -17.54
C PRO A 38 -6.81 -11.40 -17.44
N GLN A 39 -6.39 -10.20 -17.04
CA GLN A 39 -5.03 -9.89 -16.65
C GLN A 39 -4.97 -9.75 -15.13
N PRO A 40 -3.88 -10.17 -14.49
CA PRO A 40 -3.71 -9.95 -13.06
C PRO A 40 -3.80 -8.46 -12.75
N ALA A 41 -4.56 -8.09 -11.71
CA ALA A 41 -4.68 -6.71 -11.28
C ALA A 41 -3.30 -6.07 -11.01
N LEU A 42 -3.08 -4.88 -11.56
CA LEU A 42 -1.89 -4.08 -11.36
C LEU A 42 -2.19 -2.95 -10.37
N PHE A 43 -1.46 -2.93 -9.25
CA PHE A 43 -1.51 -1.86 -8.27
C PHE A 43 -0.50 -0.77 -8.64
N VAL A 44 -1.04 0.34 -9.11
CA VAL A 44 -0.28 1.45 -9.71
C VAL A 44 0.19 2.48 -8.69
N ASP A 45 -0.50 2.57 -7.55
CA ASP A 45 -0.12 3.47 -6.48
C ASP A 45 -0.54 2.93 -5.12
N CYS A 46 0.01 3.50 -4.05
CA CYS A 46 -0.50 3.31 -2.71
C CYS A 46 -0.69 4.65 -1.99
N ILE A 47 -1.72 4.71 -1.15
CA ILE A 47 -2.07 5.89 -0.36
C ILE A 47 -1.85 5.54 1.12
N PRO A 48 -0.80 6.08 1.76
CA PRO A 48 -0.61 5.99 3.20
C PRO A 48 -1.78 6.61 3.94
N LEU A 49 -2.39 5.85 4.85
CA LEU A 49 -3.54 6.29 5.62
C LEU A 49 -3.14 6.76 7.02
N PHE A 50 -2.90 5.82 7.92
CA PHE A 50 -2.77 6.12 9.34
C PHE A 50 -1.52 5.48 9.94
N HIS A 51 -1.05 6.07 11.04
CA HIS A 51 0.02 5.54 11.88
C HIS A 51 -0.38 5.49 13.36
N GLY A 52 0.00 4.41 14.05
CA GLY A 52 -0.33 4.18 15.45
C GLY A 52 -1.73 3.57 15.62
N THR A 53 -2.76 4.40 15.78
CA THR A 53 -4.12 3.91 16.13
C THR A 53 -4.96 3.59 14.90
N LEU A 54 -4.72 2.43 14.29
CA LEU A 54 -5.36 2.03 13.03
C LEU A 54 -6.87 1.71 13.14
N ALA A 55 -7.43 1.60 14.35
CA ALA A 55 -8.76 1.06 14.61
C ALA A 55 -9.89 2.11 14.76
N LEU A 56 -9.66 3.35 14.32
CA LEU A 56 -10.66 4.42 14.44
C LEU A 56 -11.57 4.44 13.20
N ALA A 57 -12.69 3.69 13.28
CA ALA A 57 -13.66 3.56 12.19
C ALA A 57 -14.10 4.90 11.54
N PRO A 58 -14.37 5.99 12.29
CA PRO A 58 -14.82 7.24 11.68
C PRO A 58 -13.80 7.85 10.70
N MET A 59 -12.51 7.84 11.06
CA MET A 59 -11.48 8.44 10.21
C MET A 59 -11.23 7.59 8.97
N LEU A 60 -11.30 6.26 9.11
CA LEU A 60 -11.20 5.35 7.99
C LEU A 60 -12.36 5.53 6.99
N GLU A 61 -13.59 5.69 7.46
CA GLU A 61 -14.76 5.94 6.59
C GLU A 61 -14.63 7.25 5.81
N VAL A 62 -14.14 8.31 6.47
CA VAL A 62 -13.85 9.61 5.82
C VAL A 62 -12.76 9.44 4.76
N ALA A 63 -11.65 8.78 5.10
CA ALA A 63 -10.55 8.54 4.16
C ALA A 63 -11.00 7.74 2.94
N LEU A 64 -11.72 6.63 3.14
CA LEU A 64 -12.26 5.82 2.06
C LEU A 64 -13.18 6.61 1.14
N THR A 65 -14.04 7.47 1.69
CA THR A 65 -14.96 8.29 0.90
C THR A 65 -14.22 9.32 0.04
N LEU A 66 -13.24 10.02 0.62
CA LEU A 66 -12.47 11.05 -0.08
C LEU A 66 -11.57 10.44 -1.16
N ILE A 67 -10.89 9.34 -0.83
CA ILE A 67 -10.03 8.61 -1.77
C ILE A 67 -10.85 7.97 -2.90
N ASP A 68 -12.04 7.43 -2.62
CA ASP A 68 -12.92 6.88 -3.67
C ASP A 68 -13.37 7.98 -4.65
N SER A 69 -13.69 9.19 -4.16
CA SER A 69 -14.01 10.33 -5.02
C SER A 69 -12.84 10.71 -5.92
N TRP A 70 -11.65 10.87 -5.34
CA TRP A 70 -10.42 11.17 -6.08
C TRP A 70 -10.10 10.08 -7.11
N CYS A 71 -10.25 8.80 -6.73
CA CYS A 71 -10.03 7.67 -7.63
C CYS A 71 -10.97 7.73 -8.84
N LYS A 72 -12.27 8.03 -8.62
CA LYS A 72 -13.25 8.15 -9.70
C LYS A 72 -12.90 9.27 -10.69
N GLU A 73 -12.41 10.41 -10.20
CA GLU A 73 -11.99 11.54 -11.04
C GLU A 73 -10.74 11.24 -11.85
N ASN A 74 -9.83 10.42 -11.33
CA ASN A 74 -8.54 10.10 -11.94
C ASN A 74 -8.51 8.73 -12.64
N SER A 75 -9.67 8.12 -12.90
CA SER A 75 -9.79 6.79 -13.54
C SER A 75 -9.10 5.64 -12.78
N TYR A 76 -9.07 5.75 -11.46
CA TYR A 76 -8.59 4.73 -10.54
C TYR A 76 -9.72 4.01 -9.80
N VAL A 77 -9.37 2.94 -9.10
CA VAL A 77 -10.22 2.22 -8.16
C VAL A 77 -9.40 1.74 -6.96
N ILE A 78 -9.99 1.80 -5.76
CA ILE A 78 -9.40 1.21 -4.56
C ILE A 78 -9.45 -0.31 -4.74
N ALA A 79 -8.28 -0.94 -4.73
CA ALA A 79 -8.12 -2.33 -5.15
C ALA A 79 -7.44 -3.19 -4.08
N GLY A 80 -6.98 -2.61 -2.98
CA GLY A 80 -6.39 -3.37 -1.90
C GLY A 80 -6.13 -2.56 -0.65
N TYR A 81 -5.66 -3.24 0.38
CA TYR A 81 -5.29 -2.66 1.66
C TYR A 81 -3.95 -3.24 2.08
N TYR A 82 -3.07 -2.42 2.66
CA TYR A 82 -1.84 -2.87 3.27
C TYR A 82 -1.78 -2.50 4.75
N GLN A 83 -1.03 -3.28 5.52
CA GLN A 83 -0.78 -3.02 6.92
C GLN A 83 0.61 -3.54 7.35
N ALA A 84 1.32 -2.75 8.15
CA ALA A 84 2.44 -3.20 8.94
C ALA A 84 2.02 -3.19 10.41
N ASN A 85 2.23 -4.30 11.12
CA ASN A 85 1.93 -4.35 12.56
C ASN A 85 3.05 -3.70 13.37
N GLU A 86 2.74 -3.25 14.59
CA GLU A 86 3.74 -2.68 15.51
C GLU A 86 4.81 -3.70 15.93
N ARG A 87 4.41 -4.97 16.08
CA ARG A 87 5.33 -6.03 16.51
C ARG A 87 6.09 -6.59 15.32
N VAL A 88 7.41 -6.47 15.36
CA VAL A 88 8.32 -6.89 14.28
C VAL A 88 8.10 -8.33 13.79
N LYS A 89 7.81 -9.27 14.70
CA LYS A 89 7.64 -10.70 14.36
C LYS A 89 6.20 -11.10 13.99
N ASP A 90 5.27 -10.16 14.00
CA ASP A 90 3.86 -10.43 13.72
C ASP A 90 3.47 -9.84 12.37
N ALA A 91 3.54 -10.64 11.31
CA ALA A 91 3.08 -10.26 9.98
C ALA A 91 1.67 -10.79 9.67
N SER A 92 0.91 -11.22 10.69
CA SER A 92 -0.43 -11.77 10.49
C SER A 92 -1.49 -10.67 10.37
N PRO A 93 -2.49 -10.82 9.47
CA PRO A 93 -3.56 -9.86 9.37
C PRO A 93 -4.44 -9.90 10.63
N ASN A 94 -4.74 -8.73 11.19
CA ASN A 94 -5.68 -8.63 12.30
C ASN A 94 -7.13 -8.48 11.80
N GLN A 95 -8.10 -8.52 12.72
CA GLN A 95 -9.52 -8.41 12.36
C GLN A 95 -9.87 -7.10 11.64
N VAL A 96 -9.15 -6.00 11.92
CA VAL A 96 -9.37 -4.72 11.23
C VAL A 96 -8.95 -4.86 9.77
N ALA A 97 -7.74 -5.37 9.51
CA ALA A 97 -7.23 -5.60 8.16
C ALA A 97 -8.18 -6.48 7.33
N GLU A 98 -8.63 -7.60 7.90
CA GLU A 98 -9.56 -8.51 7.23
C GLU A 98 -10.90 -7.83 6.92
N LYS A 99 -11.47 -7.06 7.85
CA LYS A 99 -12.75 -6.36 7.65
C LYS A 99 -12.65 -5.30 6.55
N VAL A 100 -11.59 -4.49 6.58
CA VAL A 100 -11.38 -3.42 5.58
C VAL A 100 -11.16 -4.02 4.21
N ALA A 101 -10.26 -5.01 4.09
CA ALA A 101 -10.02 -5.69 2.84
C ALA A 101 -11.28 -6.40 2.31
N SER A 102 -12.10 -7.00 3.18
CA SER A 102 -13.36 -7.63 2.76
C SER A 102 -14.35 -6.62 2.24
N ARG A 103 -14.42 -5.42 2.84
CA ARG A 103 -15.27 -4.33 2.36
C ARG A 103 -14.81 -3.81 0.99
N ILE A 104 -13.51 -3.73 0.74
CA ILE A 104 -12.95 -3.37 -0.57
C ILE A 104 -13.28 -4.46 -1.60
N ALA A 105 -13.20 -5.75 -1.20
CA ALA A 105 -13.51 -6.88 -2.07
C ALA A 105 -14.96 -6.93 -2.58
N GLU A 106 -15.90 -6.29 -1.88
CA GLU A 106 -17.28 -6.10 -2.37
C GLU A 106 -17.35 -5.19 -3.61
N GLY A 107 -16.41 -4.25 -3.76
CA GLY A 107 -16.32 -3.32 -4.88
C GLY A 107 -15.29 -3.69 -5.96
N PHE A 108 -14.32 -4.56 -5.65
CA PHE A 108 -13.26 -4.97 -6.56
C PHE A 108 -12.89 -6.46 -6.37
N THR A 109 -13.15 -7.30 -7.37
CA THR A 109 -13.02 -8.76 -7.25
C THR A 109 -11.58 -9.21 -6.94
N ASP A 110 -10.58 -8.59 -7.56
CA ASP A 110 -9.16 -8.99 -7.44
C ASP A 110 -8.46 -8.30 -6.26
N THR A 111 -9.18 -8.11 -5.15
CA THR A 111 -8.66 -7.38 -3.98
C THR A 111 -7.52 -8.12 -3.30
N ALA A 112 -6.45 -7.40 -2.97
CA ALA A 112 -5.32 -7.93 -2.19
C ALA A 112 -5.25 -7.28 -0.80
N LEU A 113 -4.90 -8.12 0.19
CA LEU A 113 -4.51 -7.70 1.53
C LEU A 113 -3.02 -7.94 1.68
N ILE A 114 -2.24 -6.88 1.89
CA ILE A 114 -0.78 -6.96 2.01
C ILE A 114 -0.35 -6.73 3.45
N MET A 115 0.41 -7.66 4.01
CA MET A 115 1.07 -7.49 5.30
C MET A 115 2.54 -7.20 5.08
N VAL A 116 3.04 -6.07 5.58
CA VAL A 116 4.46 -5.74 5.53
C VAL A 116 5.20 -6.56 6.59
N ASP A 117 6.23 -7.29 6.17
CA ASP A 117 7.07 -8.10 7.04
C ASP A 117 8.23 -7.28 7.59
N ASN A 118 8.04 -6.76 8.80
CA ASN A 118 9.03 -5.95 9.49
C ASN A 118 10.33 -6.72 9.80
N THR A 119 10.34 -8.07 9.77
CA THR A 119 11.59 -8.84 9.94
C THR A 119 12.51 -8.76 8.73
N LYS A 120 11.93 -8.49 7.55
CA LYS A 120 12.61 -8.39 6.26
C LYS A 120 12.85 -6.95 5.82
N PHE A 121 12.28 -5.99 6.56
CA PHE A 121 12.41 -4.57 6.28
C PHE A 121 13.85 -4.12 6.60
N THR A 122 14.64 -3.84 5.57
CA THR A 122 15.99 -3.25 5.68
C THR A 122 16.15 -2.05 4.77
N MET A 123 17.14 -1.20 5.06
CA MET A 123 17.42 -0.01 4.23
C MET A 123 17.86 -0.37 2.81
N GLU A 124 18.49 -1.53 2.63
CA GLU A 124 18.91 -2.06 1.32
C GLU A 124 17.81 -2.84 0.58
N CYS A 125 16.66 -3.06 1.23
CA CYS A 125 15.52 -3.82 0.70
C CYS A 125 15.94 -5.16 0.06
N VAL A 126 16.75 -5.96 0.77
CA VAL A 126 17.41 -7.17 0.20
C VAL A 126 16.41 -8.15 -0.42
N GLU A 127 15.24 -8.30 0.19
CA GLU A 127 14.15 -9.14 -0.28
C GLU A 127 12.80 -8.41 -0.12
N PRO A 128 11.75 -8.83 -0.85
CA PRO A 128 10.42 -8.25 -0.68
C PRO A 128 9.91 -8.44 0.74
N ALA A 129 9.78 -7.34 1.47
CA ALA A 129 9.27 -7.32 2.84
C ALA A 129 7.72 -7.37 2.89
N ILE A 130 7.07 -8.25 2.12
CA ILE A 130 5.61 -8.32 2.02
C ILE A 130 5.08 -9.76 2.00
N HIS A 131 3.93 -9.96 2.62
CA HIS A 131 3.08 -11.14 2.50
C HIS A 131 1.76 -10.74 1.86
N VAL A 132 1.33 -11.49 0.85
CA VAL A 132 0.11 -11.19 0.10
C VAL A 132 -0.97 -12.19 0.45
N TYR A 133 -2.14 -11.70 0.81
CA TYR A 133 -3.34 -12.48 1.08
C TYR A 133 -4.37 -12.20 0.01
N GLU A 134 -4.98 -13.26 -0.50
CA GLU A 134 -6.14 -13.20 -1.41
C GLU A 134 -7.38 -13.78 -0.73
N LEU A 135 -8.54 -13.25 -1.11
CA LEU A 135 -9.82 -13.73 -0.61
C LEU A 135 -10.22 -15.01 -1.36
N HIS A 136 -10.24 -16.14 -0.65
CA HIS A 136 -10.67 -17.43 -1.19
C HIS A 136 -11.71 -18.06 -0.26
N GLU A 137 -12.93 -18.30 -0.78
CA GLU A 137 -14.05 -18.88 -0.01
C GLU A 137 -14.33 -18.12 1.32
N ASN A 138 -14.42 -16.79 1.25
CA ASN A 138 -14.60 -15.88 2.39
C ASN A 138 -13.49 -15.94 3.47
N LYS A 139 -12.31 -16.46 3.14
CA LYS A 139 -11.15 -16.45 4.03
C LYS A 139 -9.94 -15.87 3.32
N TRP A 140 -9.21 -15.01 4.02
CA TRP A 140 -7.92 -14.48 3.56
C TRP A 140 -6.86 -15.57 3.67
N ARG A 141 -6.28 -15.99 2.54
CA ARG A 141 -5.21 -17.00 2.50
C ARG A 141 -3.93 -16.37 1.98
N CYS A 142 -2.84 -16.60 2.70
CA CYS A 142 -1.52 -16.16 2.28
C CYS A 142 -1.11 -16.91 1.01
N LYS A 143 -0.61 -16.18 0.02
CA LYS A 143 0.00 -16.73 -1.19
C LYS A 143 1.40 -17.25 -0.90
N ASP A 144 1.90 -18.04 -1.85
CA ASP A 144 3.28 -18.52 -1.81
C ASP A 144 4.26 -17.33 -1.84
N PRO A 145 5.17 -17.20 -0.85
CA PRO A 145 6.19 -16.16 -0.82
C PRO A 145 7.17 -16.19 -2.00
N HIS A 146 7.27 -17.30 -2.73
CA HIS A 146 8.13 -17.43 -3.90
C HIS A 146 7.53 -16.80 -5.17
N VAL A 147 6.28 -16.34 -5.11
CA VAL A 147 5.67 -15.58 -6.19
C VAL A 147 6.22 -14.16 -6.17
N ASP A 148 6.76 -13.72 -7.29
CA ASP A 148 7.12 -12.33 -7.47
C ASP A 148 5.85 -11.47 -7.57
N PHE A 149 5.66 -10.57 -6.60
CA PHE A 149 4.52 -9.65 -6.57
C PHE A 149 4.85 -8.26 -7.12
N CYS A 150 6.11 -7.97 -7.46
CA CYS A 150 6.48 -6.71 -8.12
C CYS A 150 6.51 -6.90 -9.64
N GLU A 151 6.26 -5.86 -10.41
CA GLU A 151 6.44 -5.92 -11.87
C GLU A 151 7.91 -6.13 -12.25
N ASP A 152 8.79 -5.34 -11.63
CA ASP A 152 10.24 -5.50 -11.66
C ASP A 152 10.79 -5.33 -10.25
N TRP A 153 11.08 -6.45 -9.58
CA TRP A 153 11.66 -6.43 -8.24
C TRP A 153 13.04 -5.75 -8.19
N THR A 154 13.86 -5.91 -9.22
CA THR A 154 15.24 -5.38 -9.22
C THR A 154 15.21 -3.86 -9.28
N GLU A 155 14.33 -3.31 -10.11
CA GLU A 155 14.08 -1.87 -10.16
C GLU A 155 13.48 -1.37 -8.84
N ALA A 156 12.41 -2.01 -8.35
CA ALA A 156 11.73 -1.61 -7.12
C ALA A 156 12.68 -1.60 -5.92
N GLN A 157 13.52 -2.62 -5.77
CA GLN A 157 14.55 -2.70 -4.74
C GLN A 157 15.54 -1.53 -4.83
N ARG A 158 16.12 -1.30 -6.02
CA ARG A 158 17.13 -0.24 -6.23
C ARG A 158 16.56 1.14 -5.90
N ILE A 159 15.35 1.42 -6.37
CA ILE A 159 14.70 2.72 -6.18
C ILE A 159 14.29 2.90 -4.72
N ALA A 160 13.67 1.88 -4.10
CA ALA A 160 13.30 1.93 -2.68
C ALA A 160 14.52 2.19 -1.79
N ALA A 161 15.62 1.46 -2.00
CA ALA A 161 16.86 1.66 -1.26
C ALA A 161 17.43 3.08 -1.43
N SER A 162 17.42 3.63 -2.65
CA SER A 162 17.86 5.02 -2.91
C SER A 162 16.97 6.06 -2.22
N LEU A 163 15.66 5.84 -2.16
CA LEU A 163 14.71 6.75 -1.49
C LEU A 163 14.84 6.65 0.03
N LEU A 164 15.14 5.47 0.57
CA LEU A 164 15.43 5.26 1.99
C LEU A 164 16.74 5.93 2.41
N ASP A 165 17.82 5.77 1.63
CA ASP A 165 19.13 6.36 1.92
C ASP A 165 19.08 7.90 1.90
N SER A 166 18.33 8.46 0.94
CA SER A 166 18.06 9.90 0.86
C SER A 166 17.05 10.42 1.89
N LYS A 167 16.50 9.55 2.74
CA LYS A 167 15.48 9.87 3.74
C LYS A 167 14.22 10.52 3.19
N SER A 168 13.82 10.13 1.98
CA SER A 168 12.59 10.65 1.35
C SER A 168 11.33 10.40 2.19
N TYR A 169 11.37 9.40 3.08
CA TYR A 169 10.29 9.10 4.03
C TYR A 169 9.99 10.25 5.01
N GLU A 170 10.93 11.17 5.27
CA GLU A 170 10.66 12.36 6.11
C GLU A 170 9.64 13.31 5.45
N THR A 171 9.58 13.31 4.12
CA THR A 171 8.69 14.16 3.32
C THR A 171 7.40 13.46 2.87
N LEU A 172 7.29 12.15 3.07
CA LEU A 172 6.08 11.39 2.78
C LEU A 172 4.93 11.91 3.65
N VAL A 173 3.77 12.14 3.05
CA VAL A 173 2.55 12.56 3.72
C VAL A 173 1.57 11.39 3.75
N ASP A 174 1.08 11.05 4.93
CA ASP A 174 -0.07 10.17 5.07
C ASP A 174 -1.36 10.94 5.34
N PHE A 175 -2.47 10.21 5.43
CA PHE A 175 -3.78 10.81 5.64
C PHE A 175 -3.92 11.43 7.04
N ASP A 176 -3.28 10.89 8.07
CA ASP A 176 -3.19 11.54 9.40
C ASP A 176 -2.54 12.94 9.28
N ASN A 177 -1.41 13.07 8.58
CA ASN A 177 -0.75 14.37 8.37
C ASN A 177 -1.61 15.35 7.56
N HIS A 178 -2.43 14.84 6.63
CA HIS A 178 -3.38 15.65 5.88
C HIS A 178 -4.55 16.13 6.76
N LEU A 179 -5.04 15.30 7.67
CA LEU A 179 -6.09 15.68 8.62
C LEU A 179 -5.60 16.77 9.60
N ASP A 180 -4.32 16.70 9.99
CA ASP A 180 -3.68 17.75 10.81
C ASP A 180 -3.47 19.06 10.03
N ASP A 181 -3.08 18.97 8.76
CA ASP A 181 -2.91 20.12 7.86
C ASP A 181 -3.29 19.78 6.42
N ILE A 182 -4.44 20.30 5.98
CA ILE A 182 -5.02 20.04 4.65
C ILE A 182 -4.15 20.49 3.48
N ARG A 183 -3.08 21.26 3.72
CA ARG A 183 -2.09 21.64 2.70
C ARG A 183 -1.17 20.47 2.34
N ASN A 184 -1.06 19.46 3.19
CA ASN A 184 -0.25 18.28 2.94
C ASN A 184 -0.97 17.38 1.94
N ASP A 185 -0.33 17.06 0.82
CA ASP A 185 -0.94 16.25 -0.24
C ASP A 185 -0.66 14.75 -0.03
N TRP A 186 -1.69 14.01 0.38
CA TRP A 186 -1.62 12.56 0.62
C TRP A 186 -1.41 11.73 -0.67
N THR A 187 -1.54 12.33 -1.86
CA THR A 187 -1.20 11.65 -3.13
C THR A 187 0.31 11.58 -3.37
N ASN A 188 1.11 12.34 -2.61
CA ASN A 188 2.57 12.34 -2.63
C ASN A 188 3.18 12.57 -4.03
N PRO A 189 2.84 13.66 -4.75
CA PRO A 189 3.28 13.88 -6.13
C PRO A 189 4.80 14.05 -6.26
N GLU A 190 5.47 14.63 -5.26
CA GLU A 190 6.93 14.80 -5.29
C GLU A 190 7.67 13.47 -5.14
N ILE A 191 7.13 12.53 -4.35
CA ILE A 191 7.69 11.17 -4.26
C ILE A 191 7.45 10.42 -5.58
N ASN A 192 6.28 10.57 -6.20
CA ASN A 192 6.02 9.99 -7.53
C ASN A 192 7.03 10.48 -8.58
N LYS A 193 7.32 11.79 -8.59
CA LYS A 193 8.35 12.37 -9.47
C LYS A 193 9.74 11.82 -9.17
N ALA A 194 10.09 11.66 -7.90
CA ALA A 194 11.39 11.11 -7.50
C ALA A 194 11.54 9.64 -7.94
N VAL A 195 10.50 8.83 -7.79
CA VAL A 195 10.46 7.44 -8.32
C VAL A 195 10.67 7.45 -9.82
N LEU A 196 9.89 8.26 -10.56
CA LEU A 196 9.97 8.34 -12.02
C LEU A 196 11.35 8.78 -12.53
N HIS A 197 12.04 9.68 -11.82
CA HIS A 197 13.38 10.12 -12.17
C HIS A 197 14.46 9.04 -11.92
N LEU A 198 14.16 8.09 -11.03
CA LEU A 198 15.07 6.99 -10.68
C LEU A 198 14.83 5.71 -11.49
N CYS A 199 13.68 5.58 -12.16
CA CYS A 199 13.39 4.53 -13.16
C CYS A 199 14.29 4.67 -14.38
#